data_AF-A0A518DJE0-F1
#
_entry.id   AF-A0A518DJE0-F1
#
_cell.length_a   1.000
_cell.length_b   1.000
_cell.length_c   1.000
_cell.angle_alpha   90.00
_cell.angle_beta   90.00
_cell.angle_gamma   90.00
#
_symmetry.space_group_name_H-M   'P 1'
#
loop_
_entity.id
_entity.type
_entity.pdbx_description
1 polymer ?
#
loop_
_entity_poly.entity_id
_entity_poly.type
_entity_poly.pdbx_seq_one_letter_code
_entity_poly.pdbx_strand_id
1 'polypeptide(L)'
;MASTGLPPIEPAALAPGVPGVHAAQPALRDALRALRCRDGALPDPADETISNQGTSLNEPRDPSVRLVCAFSAVLLGLIAWYGWANVRSQAPAAPRGGDTVANGPVALESVALEIDAGAGPPVVREIPWRAGMTALDQLKQATQVEVLHGGSSAFLRSIGGLDNQGAAGRNWQFWVNGRFGEASAGATPLAPGDRVLWRFALSE
;
A
#
# COMPACT_ATOMS: atom_id res chain seq x y z
N MET A 1 -10.96 -63.15 31.86
CA MET A 1 -11.53 -62.04 31.06
C MET A 1 -11.12 -60.74 31.73
N ALA A 2 -10.03 -60.12 31.28
CA ALA A 2 -9.52 -58.87 31.84
C ALA A 2 -10.00 -57.72 30.96
N SER A 3 -10.88 -56.87 31.49
CA SER A 3 -11.38 -55.67 30.83
C SER A 3 -10.58 -54.48 31.35
N THR A 4 -9.61 -54.02 30.55
CA THR A 4 -8.86 -52.78 30.79
C THR A 4 -9.76 -51.58 30.50
N GLY A 5 -10.15 -50.86 31.55
CA GLY A 5 -10.85 -49.58 31.44
C GLY A 5 -9.91 -48.49 30.94
N LEU A 6 -10.34 -47.75 29.91
CA LEU A 6 -9.69 -46.50 29.50
C LEU A 6 -9.84 -45.44 30.60
N PRO A 7 -8.79 -44.64 30.88
CA PRO A 7 -8.93 -43.45 31.71
C PRO A 7 -9.69 -42.33 30.97
N PRO A 8 -10.33 -41.41 31.71
CA PRO A 8 -11.07 -40.29 31.14
C PRO A 8 -10.12 -39.30 30.44
N ILE A 9 -10.53 -38.84 29.25
CA ILE A 9 -9.84 -37.80 28.49
C ILE A 9 -10.13 -36.45 29.18
N GLU A 10 -9.13 -35.86 29.84
CA GLU A 10 -9.19 -34.48 30.30
C GLU A 10 -9.26 -33.52 29.09
N PRO A 11 -10.12 -32.49 29.11
CA PRO A 11 -10.08 -31.45 28.11
C PRO A 11 -8.81 -30.62 28.28
N ALA A 12 -7.97 -30.62 27.25
CA ALA A 12 -6.76 -29.81 27.17
C ALA A 12 -7.09 -28.34 27.51
N ALA A 13 -6.50 -27.87 28.60
CA ALA A 13 -6.60 -26.49 29.05
C ALA A 13 -6.13 -25.56 27.94
N LEU A 14 -6.98 -24.57 27.69
CA LEU A 14 -6.79 -23.41 26.85
C LEU A 14 -5.40 -22.80 27.06
N ALA A 15 -4.55 -22.82 26.02
CA ALA A 15 -3.31 -22.06 26.03
C ALA A 15 -3.65 -20.55 26.11
N PRO A 16 -3.02 -19.78 27.01
CA PRO A 16 -3.22 -18.34 27.08
C PRO A 16 -2.78 -17.67 25.78
N GLY A 17 -3.62 -16.76 25.30
CA GLY A 17 -3.53 -16.15 23.98
C GLY A 17 -2.18 -15.51 23.67
N VAL A 18 -1.79 -15.64 22.41
CA VAL A 18 -0.70 -14.90 21.78
C VAL A 18 -1.00 -13.40 21.90
N PRO A 19 -0.24 -12.61 22.69
CA PRO A 19 -0.37 -11.18 22.72
C PRO A 19 0.49 -10.62 21.60
N GLY A 20 -0.09 -10.20 20.46
CA GLY A 20 0.77 -9.70 19.39
C GLY A 20 0.17 -9.03 18.15
N VAL A 21 -1.16 -8.87 18.01
CA VAL A 21 -1.71 -8.34 16.73
C VAL A 21 -2.63 -7.12 16.90
N HIS A 22 -2.89 -6.64 18.12
CA HIS A 22 -3.84 -5.53 18.33
C HIS A 22 -3.27 -4.25 18.97
N ALA A 23 -1.99 -4.21 19.36
CA ALA A 23 -1.44 -3.07 20.09
C ALA A 23 -0.92 -1.90 19.22
N ALA A 24 -0.84 -2.05 17.88
CA ALA A 24 -0.20 -1.05 17.00
C ALA A 24 -1.16 -0.07 16.29
N GLN A 25 -2.47 -0.33 16.29
CA GLN A 25 -3.47 0.59 15.71
C GLN A 25 -3.60 1.94 16.44
N PRO A 26 -3.41 2.08 17.77
CA PRO A 26 -3.59 3.35 18.46
C PRO A 26 -2.63 4.43 17.96
N ALA A 27 -1.33 4.12 17.82
CA ALA A 27 -0.32 5.12 17.47
C ALA A 27 -0.57 5.75 16.09
N LEU A 28 -0.88 4.94 15.08
CA LEU A 28 -1.23 5.45 13.75
C LEU A 28 -2.54 6.25 13.79
N ARG A 29 -3.55 5.75 14.51
CA ARG A 29 -4.83 6.44 14.65
C ARG A 29 -4.67 7.79 15.35
N ASP A 30 -3.84 7.85 16.38
CA ASP A 30 -3.60 9.04 17.19
C ASP A 30 -2.75 10.06 16.41
N ALA A 31 -1.75 9.63 15.64
CA ALA A 31 -0.99 10.49 14.72
C ALA A 31 -1.90 11.10 13.64
N LEU A 32 -2.73 10.27 12.99
CA LEU A 32 -3.69 10.72 11.98
C LEU A 32 -4.83 11.58 12.57
N ARG A 33 -5.17 11.37 13.85
CA ARG A 33 -6.14 12.23 14.56
C ARG A 33 -5.52 13.58 14.90
N ALA A 34 -4.29 13.61 15.41
CA ALA A 34 -3.59 14.84 15.75
C ALA A 34 -3.42 15.76 14.54
N LEU A 35 -3.12 15.19 13.36
CA LEU A 35 -3.07 15.93 12.10
C LEU A 35 -4.41 16.53 11.70
N ARG A 36 -5.50 15.75 11.80
CA ARG A 36 -6.85 16.27 11.53
C ARG A 36 -7.23 17.44 12.44
N CYS A 37 -6.86 17.38 13.71
CA CYS A 37 -7.12 18.48 14.63
C CYS A 37 -6.28 19.73 14.31
N ARG A 38 -5.06 19.57 13.77
CA ARG A 38 -4.17 20.69 13.42
C ARG A 38 -4.62 21.42 12.15
N ASP A 39 -5.11 20.69 11.15
CA ASP A 39 -5.51 21.25 9.85
C ASP A 39 -6.99 21.69 9.82
N GLY A 40 -7.64 21.85 10.98
CA GLY A 40 -9.07 22.16 11.17
C GLY A 40 -9.53 23.56 10.74
N ALA A 41 -9.15 24.01 9.54
CA ALA A 41 -9.80 25.09 8.81
C ALA A 41 -10.17 24.58 7.41
N LEU A 42 -11.29 23.85 7.33
CA LEU A 42 -11.97 23.56 6.07
C LEU A 42 -12.56 24.87 5.52
N PRO A 43 -12.28 25.28 4.28
CA PRO A 43 -13.15 26.21 3.57
C PRO A 43 -14.50 25.55 3.30
N ASP A 44 -15.57 26.32 3.48
CA ASP A 44 -16.97 25.95 3.31
C ASP A 44 -17.23 25.48 1.86
N PRO A 45 -17.76 24.26 1.60
CA PRO A 45 -18.15 23.83 0.27
C PRO A 45 -19.51 24.40 -0.10
N ALA A 46 -19.59 25.73 -0.19
CA ALA A 46 -20.73 26.43 -0.75
C ALA A 46 -20.21 27.50 -1.71
N ASP A 47 -20.05 27.12 -2.98
CA ASP A 47 -20.38 27.92 -4.17
C ASP A 47 -19.50 27.51 -5.36
N GLU A 48 -19.84 26.42 -6.04
CA GLU A 48 -19.52 26.30 -7.47
C GLU A 48 -20.74 25.74 -8.20
N THR A 49 -21.55 26.68 -8.66
CA THR A 49 -22.65 26.47 -9.59
C THR A 49 -22.08 25.98 -10.92
N ILE A 50 -22.14 24.67 -11.19
CA ILE A 50 -21.78 24.09 -12.49
C ILE A 50 -22.81 24.51 -13.54
N SER A 51 -22.38 25.40 -14.44
CA SER A 51 -23.10 25.78 -15.65
C SER A 51 -22.78 24.78 -16.77
N ASN A 52 -23.70 23.85 -17.03
CA ASN A 52 -23.64 22.95 -18.18
C ASN A 52 -24.25 23.65 -19.40
N GLN A 53 -23.42 24.11 -20.33
CA GLN A 53 -23.83 24.44 -21.69
C GLN A 53 -23.22 23.42 -22.64
N GLY A 54 -24.09 22.61 -23.25
CA GLY A 54 -23.70 21.61 -24.22
C GLY A 54 -23.20 22.22 -25.52
N THR A 55 -22.25 21.55 -26.14
CA THR A 55 -21.97 21.69 -27.57
C THR A 55 -21.94 20.32 -28.22
N SER A 56 -22.81 20.19 -29.21
CA SER A 56 -23.06 19.01 -30.02
C SER A 56 -21.85 18.68 -30.90
N LEU A 57 -21.56 17.38 -30.99
CA LEU A 57 -20.63 16.78 -31.94
C LEU A 57 -21.28 16.66 -33.33
N ASN A 58 -20.54 17.06 -34.36
CA ASN A 58 -20.58 16.63 -35.78
C ASN A 58 -19.35 17.29 -36.43
N GLU A 59 -18.41 16.70 -37.17
CA GLU A 59 -18.05 15.40 -37.81
C GLU A 59 -16.52 15.61 -38.18
N PRO A 60 -15.68 14.72 -38.79
CA PRO A 60 -15.93 13.43 -39.43
C PRO A 60 -14.97 12.27 -39.07
N ARG A 61 -15.35 11.10 -39.60
CA ARG A 61 -14.64 9.81 -39.60
C ARG A 61 -13.18 9.94 -40.08
N ASP A 62 -12.23 9.47 -39.28
CA ASP A 62 -10.84 9.29 -39.70
C ASP A 62 -10.42 7.79 -39.61
N PRO A 63 -10.01 7.14 -40.72
CA PRO A 63 -9.71 5.71 -40.83
C PRO A 63 -8.37 5.24 -40.18
N SER A 64 -7.76 6.06 -39.34
CA SER A 64 -6.41 5.85 -38.77
C SER A 64 -6.29 4.74 -37.69
N VAL A 65 -7.36 3.99 -37.41
CA VAL A 65 -7.42 2.98 -36.33
C VAL A 65 -6.65 1.68 -36.64
N ARG A 66 -6.20 1.46 -37.87
CA ARG A 66 -5.58 0.17 -38.26
C ARG A 66 -4.06 0.08 -38.10
N LEU A 67 -3.35 1.18 -37.79
CA LEU A 67 -1.88 1.16 -37.65
C LEU A 67 -1.39 1.08 -36.19
N VAL A 68 -2.25 1.30 -35.19
CA VAL A 68 -1.87 1.35 -33.77
C VAL A 68 -1.69 -0.04 -33.14
N CYS A 69 -2.32 -1.09 -33.68
CA CYS A 69 -2.29 -2.42 -33.07
C CYS A 69 -0.94 -3.17 -33.16
N ALA A 70 -0.05 -2.81 -34.08
CA ALA A 70 1.19 -3.55 -34.29
C ALA A 70 2.34 -3.13 -33.35
N PHE A 71 2.34 -1.90 -32.82
CA PHE A 71 3.39 -1.40 -31.91
C PHE A 71 3.20 -1.83 -30.45
N SER A 72 1.96 -2.13 -30.04
CA SER A 72 1.63 -2.45 -28.64
C SER A 72 2.20 -3.78 -28.14
N ALA A 73 2.34 -4.79 -29.02
CA ALA A 73 2.86 -6.10 -28.61
C ALA A 73 4.38 -6.11 -28.38
N VAL A 74 5.13 -5.32 -29.16
CA VAL A 74 6.60 -5.22 -29.02
C VAL A 74 6.97 -4.39 -27.79
N LEU A 75 6.21 -3.34 -27.48
CA LEU A 75 6.42 -2.50 -26.29
C LEU A 75 6.11 -3.26 -24.99
N LEU A 76 5.02 -4.04 -24.95
CA LEU A 76 4.69 -4.88 -23.78
C LEU A 76 5.72 -6.00 -23.56
N GLY A 77 6.26 -6.59 -24.63
CA GLY A 77 7.36 -7.56 -24.55
C GLY A 77 8.66 -6.94 -24.01
N LEU A 78 8.99 -5.72 -24.43
CA LEU A 78 10.16 -4.97 -23.93
C LEU A 78 9.99 -4.52 -22.47
N ILE A 79 8.78 -4.13 -22.04
CA ILE A 79 8.50 -3.78 -20.64
C ILE A 79 8.60 -5.02 -19.74
N ALA A 80 8.07 -6.16 -20.18
CA ALA A 80 8.19 -7.42 -19.44
C ALA A 80 9.66 -7.90 -19.35
N TRP A 81 10.45 -7.72 -20.41
CA TRP A 81 11.88 -8.06 -20.42
C TRP A 81 12.75 -7.10 -19.58
N TYR A 82 12.56 -5.78 -19.71
CA TYR A 82 13.31 -4.79 -18.93
C TYR A 82 12.91 -4.78 -17.45
N GLY A 83 11.65 -5.09 -17.12
CA GLY A 83 11.20 -5.23 -15.73
C GLY A 83 11.89 -6.39 -15.01
N TRP A 84 12.12 -7.52 -15.68
CA TRP A 84 12.81 -8.68 -15.11
C TRP A 84 14.33 -8.53 -15.06
N ALA A 85 14.97 -7.90 -16.05
CA ALA A 85 16.43 -7.76 -16.09
C ALA A 85 16.97 -6.76 -15.02
N ASN A 86 16.23 -5.70 -14.72
CA ASN A 86 16.69 -4.65 -13.80
C ASN A 86 16.48 -4.99 -12.31
N VAL A 87 15.59 -5.92 -11.98
CA VAL A 87 15.32 -6.35 -10.59
C VAL A 87 16.42 -7.26 -10.04
N ARG A 88 17.19 -7.96 -10.87
CA ARG A 88 18.35 -8.77 -10.42
C ARG A 88 19.61 -7.96 -10.11
N SER A 89 19.69 -6.70 -10.53
CA SER A 89 20.94 -5.92 -10.46
C SER A 89 21.11 -5.10 -9.19
N GLN A 90 20.13 -5.07 -8.29
CA GLN A 90 20.34 -4.49 -6.96
C GLN A 90 20.57 -5.62 -5.96
N ALA A 91 21.83 -6.05 -5.90
CA ALA A 91 22.33 -6.75 -4.72
C ALA A 91 22.02 -5.87 -3.50
N PRO A 92 21.47 -6.44 -2.41
CA PRO A 92 21.26 -5.70 -1.18
C PRO A 92 22.59 -5.07 -0.76
N ALA A 93 22.58 -3.77 -0.49
CA ALA A 93 23.72 -3.11 0.13
C ALA A 93 24.08 -3.92 1.38
N ALA A 94 25.27 -4.52 1.37
CA ALA A 94 25.75 -5.30 2.50
C ALA A 94 25.63 -4.44 3.78
N PRO A 95 25.04 -4.96 4.86
CA PRO A 95 25.00 -4.23 6.12
C PRO A 95 26.45 -4.02 6.57
N ARG A 96 26.87 -2.75 6.69
CA ARG A 96 28.09 -2.41 7.41
C ARG A 96 27.86 -2.82 8.86
N GLY A 97 28.69 -3.73 9.34
CA GLY A 97 28.49 -4.46 10.59
C GLY A 97 28.42 -3.59 11.86
N GLY A 98 27.77 -4.19 12.86
CA GLY A 98 27.55 -3.69 14.23
C GLY A 98 26.13 -3.11 14.36
N ASP A 99 25.12 -3.75 14.96
CA ASP A 99 25.11 -4.75 16.02
C ASP A 99 23.88 -5.66 15.88
N THR A 100 24.07 -6.95 16.13
CA THR A 100 23.00 -7.94 16.18
C THR A 100 22.31 -7.88 17.54
N VAL A 101 21.01 -7.55 17.57
CA VAL A 101 20.11 -8.17 18.56
C VAL A 101 19.08 -8.98 17.78
N ALA A 102 19.30 -10.28 17.81
CA ALA A 102 18.38 -11.26 17.27
C ALA A 102 17.06 -11.24 18.06
N ASN A 103 15.94 -11.17 17.33
CA ASN A 103 14.68 -11.74 17.74
C ASN A 103 14.08 -12.45 16.52
N GLY A 104 14.03 -13.79 16.56
CA GLY A 104 13.29 -14.62 15.59
C GLY A 104 11.77 -14.42 15.73
N PRO A 105 10.92 -14.95 14.82
CA PRO A 105 10.92 -16.34 14.33
C PRO A 105 10.88 -16.44 12.79
N VAL A 106 10.87 -17.67 12.26
CA VAL A 106 10.73 -18.09 10.85
C VAL A 106 10.34 -16.95 9.92
N ALA A 107 11.20 -16.62 8.96
CA ALA A 107 10.93 -15.62 7.93
C ALA A 107 9.70 -16.03 7.11
N LEU A 108 8.52 -15.77 7.65
CA LEU A 108 7.33 -15.55 6.89
C LEU A 108 7.73 -14.49 5.89
N GLU A 109 7.67 -14.83 4.61
CA GLU A 109 7.82 -13.90 3.52
C GLU A 109 6.97 -12.67 3.89
N SER A 110 7.61 -11.57 4.28
CA SER A 110 6.95 -10.37 4.79
C SER A 110 7.41 -9.18 3.96
N VAL A 111 6.65 -8.11 4.04
CA VAL A 111 6.99 -6.82 3.44
C VAL A 111 6.89 -5.76 4.52
N ALA A 112 7.92 -4.92 4.61
CA ALA A 112 7.96 -3.81 5.54
C ALA A 112 7.06 -2.69 5.02
N LEU A 113 6.19 -2.19 5.87
CA LEU A 113 5.32 -1.06 5.61
C LEU A 113 5.69 0.07 6.56
N GLU A 114 5.92 1.25 6.00
CA GLU A 114 6.17 2.48 6.74
C GLU A 114 5.12 3.52 6.35
N ILE A 115 4.47 4.13 7.34
CA ILE A 115 3.47 5.19 7.14
C ILE A 115 3.96 6.43 7.86
N ASP A 116 4.39 7.42 7.09
CA ASP A 116 4.76 8.76 7.54
C ASP A 116 3.63 9.73 7.23
N ALA A 117 2.84 10.07 8.25
CA ALA A 117 1.76 11.03 8.11
C ALA A 117 2.24 12.50 8.14
N GLY A 118 3.55 12.76 8.30
CA GLY A 118 4.12 14.10 8.44
C GLY A 118 3.93 14.71 9.82
N ALA A 119 3.39 13.98 10.80
CA ALA A 119 3.39 14.36 12.21
C ALA A 119 3.87 13.20 13.09
N GLY A 120 5.00 13.43 13.76
CA GLY A 120 5.64 12.43 14.60
C GLY A 120 6.47 11.42 13.79
N PRO A 121 7.01 10.39 14.46
CA PRO A 121 7.81 9.37 13.80
C PRO A 121 6.93 8.50 12.87
N PRO A 122 7.49 7.98 11.77
CA PRO A 122 6.80 7.02 10.91
C PRO A 122 6.37 5.77 11.67
N VAL A 123 5.20 5.23 11.34
CA VAL A 123 4.72 3.96 11.87
C VAL A 123 5.23 2.84 10.99
N VAL A 124 6.07 1.97 11.54
CA VAL A 124 6.65 0.81 10.83
C VAL A 124 5.92 -0.47 11.23
N ARG A 125 5.61 -1.33 10.25
CA ARG A 125 4.95 -2.63 10.45
C ARG A 125 5.52 -3.67 9.50
N GLU A 126 5.62 -4.90 9.99
CA GLU A 126 5.84 -6.08 9.13
C GLU A 126 4.49 -6.67 8.74
N ILE A 127 4.25 -6.79 7.45
CA ILE A 127 3.01 -7.35 6.90
C ILE A 127 3.33 -8.68 6.21
N PRO A 128 2.65 -9.79 6.56
CA PRO A 128 2.83 -11.06 5.86
C PRO A 128 2.55 -10.89 4.37
N TRP A 129 3.50 -11.29 3.54
CA TRP A 129 3.39 -11.28 2.10
C TRP A 129 2.56 -12.46 1.60
N ARG A 130 1.92 -12.28 0.45
CA ARG A 130 1.25 -13.34 -0.31
C ARG A 130 1.50 -13.11 -1.79
N ALA A 131 1.53 -14.20 -2.55
CA ALA A 131 1.67 -14.14 -4.00
C ALA A 131 0.63 -13.19 -4.63
N GLY A 132 1.10 -12.31 -5.51
CA GLY A 132 0.27 -11.31 -6.18
C GLY A 132 -0.14 -10.11 -5.31
N MET A 133 0.41 -9.95 -4.11
CA MET A 133 0.19 -8.76 -3.29
C MET A 133 0.71 -7.49 -3.98
N THR A 134 -0.09 -6.44 -3.93
CA THR A 134 0.30 -5.10 -4.40
C THR A 134 0.61 -4.15 -3.24
N ALA A 135 1.24 -3.01 -3.53
CA ALA A 135 1.48 -1.95 -2.54
C ALA A 135 0.19 -1.49 -1.83
N LEU A 136 -0.92 -1.42 -2.57
CA LEU A 136 -2.23 -1.09 -1.99
C LEU A 136 -2.78 -2.22 -1.11
N ASP A 137 -2.58 -3.48 -1.48
CA ASP A 137 -3.03 -4.63 -0.68
C ASP A 137 -2.28 -4.71 0.65
N GLN A 138 -0.99 -4.42 0.66
CA GLN A 138 -0.19 -4.32 1.87
C GLN A 138 -0.75 -3.23 2.79
N LEU A 139 -1.01 -2.04 2.24
CA LEU A 139 -1.54 -0.90 3.01
C LEU A 139 -2.92 -1.21 3.63
N LYS A 140 -3.82 -1.84 2.86
CA LYS A 140 -5.16 -2.25 3.32
C LYS A 140 -5.14 -3.24 4.48
N GLN A 141 -4.10 -4.08 4.59
CA GLN A 141 -3.95 -4.98 5.74
C GLN A 141 -3.56 -4.25 7.02
N ALA A 142 -2.90 -3.10 6.88
CA ALA A 142 -2.39 -2.37 8.03
C ALA A 142 -3.39 -1.38 8.61
N THR A 143 -4.23 -0.77 7.76
CA THR A 143 -5.09 0.34 8.15
C THR A 143 -6.29 0.50 7.21
N GLN A 144 -7.25 1.34 7.61
CA GLN A 144 -8.37 1.72 6.76
C GLN A 144 -7.88 2.59 5.61
N VAL A 145 -8.32 2.26 4.40
CA VAL A 145 -7.92 2.93 3.17
C VAL A 145 -9.15 3.23 2.34
N GLU A 146 -9.22 4.45 1.80
CA GLU A 146 -10.28 4.85 0.89
C GLU A 146 -9.69 5.13 -0.48
N VAL A 147 -10.33 4.59 -1.51
CA VAL A 147 -9.88 4.70 -2.91
C VAL A 147 -11.04 5.16 -3.80
N LEU A 148 -10.73 5.96 -4.82
CA LEU A 148 -11.74 6.41 -5.80
C LEU A 148 -12.02 5.34 -6.87
N HIS A 149 -11.07 4.43 -7.10
CA HIS A 149 -11.18 3.32 -8.06
C HIS A 149 -10.56 2.05 -7.46
N GLY A 150 -10.97 0.88 -7.94
CA GLY A 150 -10.46 -0.42 -7.47
C GLY A 150 -9.41 -1.05 -8.40
N GLY A 151 -8.78 -2.13 -7.94
CA GLY A 151 -7.85 -2.92 -8.76
C GLY A 151 -6.60 -2.16 -9.20
N SER A 152 -6.13 -2.41 -10.42
CA SER A 152 -4.89 -1.87 -10.98
C SER A 152 -4.94 -0.36 -11.28
N SER A 153 -6.12 0.26 -11.33
CA SER A 153 -6.28 1.71 -11.53
C SER A 153 -6.60 2.44 -10.24
N ALA A 154 -6.41 1.80 -9.08
CA ALA A 154 -6.79 2.37 -7.81
C ALA A 154 -6.07 3.69 -7.53
N PHE A 155 -6.85 4.71 -7.21
CA PHE A 155 -6.35 5.99 -6.75
C PHE A 155 -6.60 6.12 -5.25
N LEU A 156 -5.53 6.24 -4.47
CA LEU A 156 -5.61 6.41 -3.03
C LEU A 156 -6.17 7.80 -2.71
N ARG A 157 -7.28 7.84 -1.96
CA ARG A 157 -7.88 9.09 -1.46
C ARG A 157 -7.43 9.39 -0.03
N SER A 158 -7.41 8.37 0.82
CA SER A 158 -7.26 8.55 2.27
C SER A 158 -6.60 7.35 2.94
N ILE A 159 -5.78 7.61 3.96
CA ILE A 159 -5.23 6.60 4.86
C ILE A 159 -5.66 6.94 6.29
N GLY A 160 -6.35 6.01 6.95
CA GLY A 160 -6.92 6.17 8.30
C GLY A 160 -7.76 7.44 8.46
N GLY A 161 -8.39 7.90 7.37
CA GLY A 161 -9.23 9.09 7.29
C GLY A 161 -8.49 10.42 7.20
N LEU A 162 -7.18 10.42 6.92
CA LEU A 162 -6.46 11.63 6.48
C LEU A 162 -6.49 11.69 4.96
N ASP A 163 -7.26 12.64 4.44
CA ASP A 163 -7.48 12.84 3.00
C ASP A 163 -6.33 13.57 2.31
N ASN A 164 -6.16 13.27 1.03
CA ASN A 164 -5.41 14.11 0.09
C ASN A 164 -5.99 15.54 0.05
N GLN A 165 -5.11 16.53 -0.06
CA GLN A 165 -5.47 17.96 -0.08
C GLN A 165 -5.52 18.55 -1.50
N GLY A 166 -5.27 17.74 -2.52
CA GLY A 166 -5.34 18.17 -3.92
C GLY A 166 -4.07 18.90 -4.39
N ALA A 167 -4.17 19.61 -5.51
CA ALA A 167 -3.03 20.09 -6.28
C ALA A 167 -2.09 21.05 -5.52
N ALA A 168 -2.62 21.85 -4.58
CA ALA A 168 -1.85 22.84 -3.81
C ALA A 168 -1.50 22.37 -2.39
N GLY A 169 -1.84 21.13 -2.04
CA GLY A 169 -1.70 20.61 -0.69
C GLY A 169 -0.89 19.33 -0.61
N ARG A 170 -0.89 18.73 0.58
CA ARG A 170 -0.23 17.45 0.83
C ARG A 170 -1.08 16.31 0.30
N ASN A 171 -0.42 15.35 -0.32
CA ASN A 171 -1.05 14.14 -0.82
C ASN A 171 -0.25 12.92 -0.36
N TRP A 172 -0.94 11.78 -0.30
CA TRP A 172 -0.31 10.49 -0.07
C TRP A 172 0.45 10.06 -1.30
N GLN A 173 1.74 9.86 -1.08
CA GLN A 173 2.70 9.39 -2.07
C GLN A 173 3.33 8.10 -1.55
N PHE A 174 3.83 7.24 -2.43
CA PHE A 174 4.47 6.00 -2.02
C PHE A 174 5.77 5.71 -2.73
N TRP A 175 6.62 4.94 -2.06
CA TRP A 175 7.89 4.45 -2.56
C TRP A 175 8.02 2.96 -2.28
N VAL A 176 8.63 2.23 -3.20
CA VAL A 176 9.03 0.83 -2.99
C VAL A 176 10.54 0.78 -3.04
N ASN A 177 11.17 0.32 -1.97
CA ASN A 177 12.62 0.25 -1.80
C ASN A 177 13.32 1.59 -2.14
N GLY A 178 12.71 2.71 -1.71
CA GLY A 178 13.22 4.06 -1.93
C GLY A 178 12.95 4.65 -3.32
N ARG A 179 12.31 3.91 -4.23
CA ARG A 179 11.92 4.41 -5.55
C ARG A 179 10.48 4.88 -5.56
N PHE A 180 10.24 6.08 -6.09
CA PHE A 180 8.90 6.65 -6.20
C PHE A 180 7.98 5.77 -7.03
N GLY A 181 6.73 5.61 -6.59
CA GLY A 181 5.71 4.84 -7.28
C GLY A 181 5.20 5.57 -8.53
N GLU A 182 5.70 5.19 -9.71
CA GLU A 182 5.26 5.76 -11.00
C GLU A 182 3.96 5.13 -11.52
N ALA A 183 3.58 3.97 -10.99
CA ALA A 183 2.34 3.27 -11.31
C ALA A 183 1.34 3.38 -10.15
N SER A 184 0.07 3.04 -10.42
CA SER A 184 -0.90 2.89 -9.34
C SER A 184 -0.40 1.87 -8.30
N ALA A 185 -0.60 2.17 -7.02
CA ALA A 185 -0.30 1.24 -5.93
C ALA A 185 -1.08 -0.07 -6.03
N GLY A 186 -2.24 -0.08 -6.70
CA GLY A 186 -3.02 -1.28 -6.98
C GLY A 186 -2.49 -2.11 -8.17
N ALA A 187 -1.53 -1.57 -8.94
CA ALA A 187 -0.83 -2.27 -10.02
C ALA A 187 0.64 -2.58 -9.69
N THR A 188 1.16 -2.07 -8.57
CA THR A 188 2.56 -2.23 -8.18
C THR A 188 2.71 -3.51 -7.38
N PRO A 189 3.26 -4.61 -7.96
CA PRO A 189 3.45 -5.86 -7.23
C PRO A 189 4.57 -5.70 -6.20
N LEU A 190 4.45 -6.44 -5.09
CA LEU A 190 5.50 -6.56 -4.08
C LEU A 190 6.09 -7.97 -4.09
N ALA A 191 7.35 -8.06 -3.68
CA ALA A 191 8.06 -9.29 -3.39
C ALA A 191 8.38 -9.40 -1.89
N PRO A 192 8.62 -10.61 -1.36
CA PRO A 192 9.12 -10.78 0.00
C PRO A 192 10.38 -9.95 0.25
N GLY A 193 10.42 -9.25 1.38
CA GLY A 193 11.51 -8.38 1.79
C GLY A 193 11.40 -6.92 1.31
N ASP A 194 10.44 -6.60 0.43
CA ASP A 194 10.24 -5.23 -0.02
C ASP A 194 9.84 -4.31 1.14
N ARG A 195 10.33 -3.07 1.07
CA ARG A 195 9.93 -1.96 1.95
C ARG A 195 9.09 -0.96 1.18
N VAL A 196 7.90 -0.68 1.69
CA VAL A 196 6.99 0.32 1.13
C VAL A 196 6.84 1.46 2.11
N LEU A 197 7.15 2.68 1.66
CA LEU A 197 6.90 3.91 2.40
C LEU A 197 5.67 4.59 1.82
N TRP A 198 4.73 4.97 2.68
CA TRP A 198 3.65 5.89 2.38
C TRP A 198 3.89 7.19 3.13
N ARG A 199 3.99 8.31 2.41
CA ARG A 199 4.28 9.62 3.01
C ARG A 199 3.21 10.63 2.63
N PHE A 200 2.73 11.38 3.62
CA PHE A 200 1.83 12.50 3.42
C PHE A 200 2.64 13.80 3.30
N ALA A 201 2.91 14.21 2.06
CA ALA A 201 3.80 15.33 1.76
C ALA A 201 3.26 16.19 0.61
N LEU A 202 3.77 17.40 0.49
CA LEU A 202 3.55 18.23 -0.71
C LEU A 202 4.05 17.46 -1.94
N SER A 203 3.34 17.59 -3.06
CA SER A 203 3.89 17.15 -4.35
C SER A 203 5.07 18.05 -4.69
N GLU A 204 6.25 17.45 -4.87
CA GLU A 204 7.46 18.14 -5.34
C GLU A 204 7.42 18.39 -6.85
#